data_AF-A0A7U7RTZ5-F1
#
_entry.id   AF-A0A7U7RTZ5-F1
#
_cell.length_a   1.000
_cell.length_b   1.000
_cell.length_c   1.000
_cell.angle_alpha   90.00
_cell.angle_beta   90.00
_cell.angle_gamma   90.00
#
_symmetry.space_group_name_H-M   'P 1'
#
loop_
_entity.id
_entity.type
_entity.pdbx_description
1 polymer ?
#
loop_
_entity_poly.entity_id
_entity_poly.type
_entity_poly.pdbx_seq_one_letter_code
_entity_poly.pdbx_strand_id
1 'polypeptide(L)'
;MKTEEKYKIFAKTYVMNGFNGKEAAISAGYSTKTAEQQASRLLRNVKVLELIDEEMKLLSKRMQDDASKIYAELWKQVRMIDDKMAKHEEASRKLSITDARKITAIADINNLKAKIRRTESKIKKMDGRKADEGKFKKELLEEYDELKIQLEELEDSVSEIYEENSTSKRDLLWHKDWKEILSLRAQILQDLFDRSGYKETKDMQDRRVALLDAQINKLELEAKKDCKDSGFATIIMSNVDEMQAYLDKKAGGTDERDDTQTTN
;
A
#
# COMPACT_ATOMS: atom_id res chain seq x y z
N MET A 1 22.27 24.99 -48.68
CA MET A 1 21.23 25.37 -47.70
C MET A 1 20.78 26.79 -47.98
N LYS A 2 19.50 26.98 -48.25
CA LYS A 2 18.93 28.30 -48.56
C LYS A 2 18.93 29.18 -47.31
N THR A 3 18.99 30.50 -47.47
CA THR A 3 19.02 31.46 -46.35
C THR A 3 17.82 31.30 -45.43
N GLU A 4 16.64 31.01 -45.97
CA GLU A 4 15.41 30.79 -45.19
C GLU A 4 15.48 29.50 -44.33
N GLU A 5 16.08 28.43 -44.85
CA GLU A 5 16.32 27.19 -44.08
C GLU A 5 17.31 27.45 -42.93
N LYS A 6 18.33 28.28 -43.15
CA LYS A 6 19.27 28.70 -42.09
C LYS A 6 18.56 29.46 -40.99
N TYR A 7 17.62 30.34 -41.33
CA TYR A 7 16.85 31.11 -40.35
C TYR A 7 15.92 30.21 -39.54
N LYS A 8 15.23 29.26 -40.18
CA LYS A 8 14.38 28.28 -39.49
C LYS A 8 15.18 27.40 -38.53
N ILE A 9 16.32 26.88 -38.98
CA ILE A 9 17.18 26.05 -38.11
C ILE A 9 17.77 26.88 -36.98
N PHE A 10 18.21 28.12 -37.25
CA PHE A 10 18.69 29.03 -36.20
C PHE A 10 17.60 29.29 -35.16
N ALA A 11 16.41 29.71 -35.57
CA ALA A 11 15.30 30.04 -34.67
C ALA A 11 14.89 28.83 -33.80
N LYS A 12 14.70 27.67 -34.43
CA LYS A 12 14.36 26.42 -33.73
C LYS A 12 15.43 26.02 -32.72
N THR A 13 16.71 25.98 -33.13
CA THR A 13 17.79 25.61 -32.22
C THR A 13 17.95 26.63 -31.09
N TYR A 14 17.83 27.92 -31.39
CA TYR A 14 17.93 29.00 -30.41
C TYR A 14 16.87 28.90 -29.30
N VAL A 15 15.63 28.57 -29.66
CA VAL A 15 14.56 28.37 -28.67
C VAL A 15 14.78 27.07 -27.89
N MET A 16 15.22 25.99 -28.55
CA MET A 16 15.40 24.67 -27.91
C MET A 16 16.63 24.57 -26.99
N ASN A 17 17.68 25.35 -27.23
CA ASN A 17 18.93 25.27 -26.48
C ASN A 17 19.05 26.30 -25.34
N GLY A 18 17.92 26.88 -24.90
CA GLY A 18 17.91 27.88 -23.82
C GLY A 18 18.45 29.25 -24.24
N PHE A 19 18.22 29.65 -25.49
CA PHE A 19 18.61 30.95 -26.03
C PHE A 19 20.12 31.16 -26.20
N ASN A 20 20.85 30.09 -26.56
CA ASN A 20 22.26 30.17 -26.90
C ASN A 20 22.44 30.44 -28.41
N GLY A 21 22.69 31.70 -28.74
CA GLY A 21 22.81 32.17 -30.13
C GLY A 21 24.01 31.60 -30.89
N LYS A 22 25.15 31.42 -30.21
CA LYS A 22 26.37 30.90 -30.84
C LYS A 22 26.18 29.46 -31.30
N GLU A 23 25.64 28.60 -30.44
CA GLU A 23 25.34 27.20 -30.78
C GLU A 23 24.23 27.08 -31.83
N ALA A 24 23.23 27.96 -31.78
CA ALA A 24 22.17 28.02 -32.79
C ALA A 24 22.73 28.40 -34.17
N ALA A 25 23.66 29.37 -34.23
CA ALA A 25 24.33 29.75 -35.47
C ALA A 25 25.22 28.63 -36.02
N ILE A 26 25.95 27.91 -35.16
CA ILE A 26 26.73 26.73 -35.58
C ILE A 26 25.79 25.66 -36.17
N SER A 27 24.69 25.37 -35.48
CA SER A 27 23.70 24.37 -35.91
C SER A 27 23.00 24.75 -37.22
N ALA A 28 22.81 26.05 -37.47
CA ALA A 28 22.31 26.58 -38.75
C ALA A 28 23.37 26.61 -39.87
N GLY A 29 24.57 26.06 -39.63
CA GLY A 29 25.63 25.94 -40.63
C GLY A 29 26.38 27.24 -40.89
N TYR A 30 26.54 28.10 -39.89
CA TYR A 30 27.49 29.22 -39.91
C TYR A 30 28.85 28.77 -39.35
N SER A 31 29.93 29.43 -39.79
CA SER A 31 31.29 29.10 -39.35
C SER A 31 31.41 29.29 -37.83
N THR A 32 32.03 28.32 -37.17
CA THR A 32 32.32 28.37 -35.72
C THR A 32 33.10 29.63 -35.33
N LYS A 33 34.02 30.09 -36.19
CA LYS A 33 34.85 31.28 -35.97
C LYS A 33 34.05 32.59 -35.94
N THR A 34 32.91 32.64 -36.62
CA THR A 34 32.07 33.85 -36.74
C THR A 34 30.66 33.67 -36.20
N ALA A 35 30.34 32.51 -35.62
CA ALA A 35 29.01 32.13 -35.18
C ALA A 35 28.39 33.14 -34.20
N GLU A 36 29.18 33.71 -33.30
CA GLU A 36 28.70 34.69 -32.31
C GLU A 36 28.31 36.03 -32.96
N GLN A 37 29.13 36.52 -33.90
CA GLN A 37 28.80 37.72 -34.67
C GLN A 37 27.59 37.49 -35.58
N GLN A 38 27.50 36.30 -36.19
CA GLN A 38 26.36 35.92 -37.02
C GLN A 38 25.08 35.83 -36.19
N ALA A 39 25.13 35.21 -35.02
CA ALA A 39 24.01 35.14 -34.08
C ALA A 39 23.49 36.54 -33.71
N SER A 40 24.40 37.46 -33.34
CA SER A 40 24.03 38.84 -33.02
C SER A 40 23.31 39.56 -34.17
N ARG A 41 23.75 39.31 -35.42
CA ARG A 41 23.08 39.86 -36.61
C ARG A 41 21.73 39.21 -36.86
N LEU A 42 21.63 37.89 -36.71
CA LEU A 42 20.39 37.14 -36.89
C LEU A 42 19.32 37.55 -35.88
N LEU A 43 19.70 37.80 -34.62
CA LEU A 43 18.78 38.26 -33.56
C LEU A 43 18.26 39.70 -33.78
N ARG A 44 18.80 40.45 -34.74
CA ARG A 44 18.27 41.76 -35.17
C ARG A 44 17.43 41.67 -36.45
N ASN A 45 17.41 40.52 -37.10
CA ASN A 45 16.68 40.32 -38.35
C ASN A 45 15.21 40.04 -38.04
N VAL A 46 14.32 40.88 -38.58
CA VAL A 46 12.86 40.79 -38.36
C VAL A 46 12.32 39.40 -38.70
N LYS A 47 12.72 38.81 -39.82
CA LYS A 47 12.25 37.48 -40.24
C LYS A 47 12.70 36.37 -39.28
N VAL A 48 13.89 36.51 -38.70
CA VAL A 48 14.38 35.55 -37.71
C VAL A 48 13.63 35.73 -36.38
N LEU A 49 13.32 36.96 -35.99
CA LEU A 49 12.50 37.25 -34.81
C LEU A 49 11.08 36.69 -34.93
N GLU A 50 10.44 36.82 -36.10
CA GLU A 50 9.14 36.20 -36.39
C GLU A 50 9.19 34.67 -36.24
N LEU A 51 10.22 34.03 -36.82
CA LEU A 51 10.41 32.58 -36.69
C LEU A 51 10.69 32.15 -35.24
N ILE A 52 11.39 32.97 -34.46
CA ILE A 52 11.60 32.71 -33.02
C ILE A 52 10.27 32.78 -32.27
N ASP A 53 9.43 33.78 -32.54
CA ASP A 53 8.10 33.90 -31.91
C ASP A 53 7.19 32.71 -32.25
N GLU A 54 7.19 32.27 -33.51
CA GLU A 54 6.49 31.05 -33.94
C GLU A 54 6.99 29.80 -33.21
N GLU A 55 8.31 29.61 -33.12
CA GLU A 55 8.91 28.48 -32.41
C GLU A 55 8.63 28.53 -30.90
N MET A 56 8.59 29.73 -30.29
CA MET A 56 8.19 29.90 -28.88
C MET A 56 6.73 29.50 -28.65
N LYS A 57 5.81 29.88 -29.55
CA LYS A 57 4.41 29.44 -29.49
C LYS A 57 4.28 27.92 -29.64
N LEU A 58 5.01 27.32 -30.58
CA LEU A 58 5.04 25.87 -30.76
C LEU A 58 5.65 25.14 -29.57
N LEU A 59 6.70 25.70 -28.95
CA LEU A 59 7.29 25.15 -27.73
C LEU A 59 6.27 25.21 -26.59
N SER A 60 5.61 26.35 -26.38
CA SER A 60 4.58 26.53 -25.35
C SER A 60 3.45 25.51 -25.53
N LYS A 61 2.95 25.33 -26.76
CA LYS A 61 1.93 24.31 -27.06
C LYS A 61 2.42 22.89 -26.76
N ARG A 62 3.63 22.53 -27.19
CA ARG A 62 4.24 21.21 -26.88
C ARG A 62 4.35 20.98 -25.36
N MET A 63 4.78 22.00 -24.62
CA MET A 63 4.87 21.93 -23.16
C MET A 63 3.49 21.75 -22.51
N GLN A 64 2.44 22.41 -23.01
CA GLN A 64 1.06 22.22 -22.54
C GLN A 64 0.54 20.80 -22.83
N ASP A 65 0.78 20.28 -24.03
CA ASP A 65 0.39 18.93 -24.41
C ASP A 65 1.11 17.88 -23.54
N ASP A 66 2.42 18.04 -23.32
CA ASP A 66 3.20 17.13 -22.49
C ASP A 66 2.81 17.22 -21.01
N ALA A 67 2.54 18.43 -20.50
CA ALA A 67 1.99 18.62 -19.15
C ALA A 67 0.64 17.91 -19.00
N SER A 68 -0.22 17.98 -20.02
CA SER A 68 -1.53 17.31 -20.02
C SER A 68 -1.40 15.77 -19.99
N LYS A 69 -0.45 15.21 -20.75
CA LYS A 69 -0.15 13.76 -20.72
C LYS A 69 0.37 13.32 -19.35
N ILE A 70 1.29 14.09 -18.76
CA ILE A 70 1.83 13.81 -17.43
C ILE A 70 0.69 13.84 -16.39
N TYR A 71 -0.17 14.85 -16.45
CA TYR A 71 -1.33 14.96 -15.57
C TYR A 71 -2.27 13.75 -15.67
N ALA A 72 -2.56 13.29 -16.89
CA ALA A 72 -3.38 12.10 -17.11
C ALA A 72 -2.73 10.82 -16.56
N GLU A 73 -1.41 10.65 -16.73
CA GLU A 73 -0.70 9.47 -16.21
C GLU A 73 -0.62 9.48 -14.68
N LEU A 74 -0.40 10.64 -14.04
CA LEU A 74 -0.43 10.76 -12.58
C LEU A 74 -1.81 10.38 -12.02
N TRP A 75 -2.90 10.86 -12.62
CA TRP A 75 -4.26 10.44 -12.21
C TRP A 75 -4.51 8.96 -12.38
N LYS A 76 -4.01 8.36 -13.46
CA LYS A 76 -4.10 6.91 -13.67
C LYS A 76 -3.36 6.14 -12.58
N GLN A 77 -2.19 6.60 -12.15
CA GLN A 77 -1.46 6.01 -11.02
C GLN A 77 -2.25 6.13 -9.72
N VAL A 78 -2.83 7.30 -9.43
CA VAL A 78 -3.71 7.50 -8.25
C VAL A 78 -4.85 6.48 -8.25
N ARG A 79 -5.55 6.32 -9.38
CA ARG A 79 -6.66 5.34 -9.49
C ARG A 79 -6.20 3.92 -9.24
N MET A 80 -5.06 3.51 -9.81
CA MET A 80 -4.52 2.16 -9.57
C MET A 80 -4.15 1.94 -8.10
N ILE A 81 -3.66 2.97 -7.43
CA ILE A 81 -3.37 2.92 -5.99
C ILE A 81 -4.68 2.81 -5.20
N ASP A 82 -5.67 3.67 -5.50
CA ASP A 82 -6.99 3.64 -4.86
C ASP A 82 -7.66 2.27 -5.00
N ASP A 83 -7.59 1.64 -6.17
CA ASP A 83 -8.14 0.30 -6.42
C ASP A 83 -7.44 -0.77 -5.55
N LYS A 84 -6.11 -0.71 -5.42
CA LYS A 84 -5.36 -1.60 -4.52
C LYS A 84 -5.75 -1.37 -3.07
N MET A 85 -5.98 -0.12 -2.69
CA MET A 85 -6.39 0.21 -1.33
C MET A 85 -7.79 -0.30 -1.00
N ALA A 86 -8.75 -0.12 -1.90
CA ALA A 86 -10.10 -0.65 -1.73
C ALA A 86 -10.10 -2.17 -1.56
N LYS A 87 -9.30 -2.89 -2.37
CA LYS A 87 -9.15 -4.35 -2.26
C LYS A 87 -8.53 -4.76 -0.92
N HIS A 88 -7.52 -4.04 -0.44
CA HIS A 88 -6.92 -4.29 0.87
C HIS A 88 -7.95 -4.16 2.00
N GLU A 89 -8.72 -3.07 2.00
CA GLU A 89 -9.73 -2.81 3.03
C GLU A 89 -10.85 -3.84 3.01
N GLU A 90 -11.32 -4.22 1.81
CA GLU A 90 -12.31 -5.28 1.66
C GLU A 90 -11.79 -6.63 2.15
N ALA A 91 -10.56 -7.00 1.78
CA ALA A 91 -9.91 -8.21 2.23
C ALA A 91 -9.72 -8.24 3.76
N SER A 92 -9.27 -7.13 4.35
CA SER A 92 -9.10 -6.99 5.80
C SER A 92 -10.42 -7.16 6.55
N ARG A 93 -11.50 -6.53 6.06
CA ARG A 93 -12.85 -6.68 6.63
C ARG A 93 -13.36 -8.11 6.52
N LYS A 94 -13.21 -8.73 5.35
CA LYS A 94 -13.61 -10.13 5.11
C LYS A 94 -12.87 -11.06 6.07
N LEU A 95 -11.55 -10.92 6.16
CA LEU A 95 -10.68 -11.74 7.01
C LEU A 95 -11.08 -11.63 8.49
N SER A 96 -11.40 -10.43 8.97
CA SER A 96 -11.87 -10.25 10.35
C SER A 96 -13.16 -11.04 10.64
N ILE A 97 -14.12 -11.02 9.71
CA ILE A 97 -15.39 -11.73 9.85
C ILE A 97 -15.19 -13.25 9.75
N THR A 98 -14.42 -13.71 8.76
CA THR A 98 -14.17 -15.13 8.52
C THR A 98 -13.30 -15.76 9.61
N ASP A 99 -12.32 -15.04 10.16
CA ASP A 99 -11.52 -15.51 11.30
C ASP A 99 -12.40 -15.68 12.54
N ALA A 100 -13.33 -14.75 12.81
CA ALA A 100 -14.29 -14.89 13.89
C ALA A 100 -15.20 -16.13 13.69
N ARG A 101 -15.77 -16.30 12.48
CA ARG A 101 -16.59 -17.47 12.10
C ARG A 101 -15.82 -18.78 12.24
N LYS A 102 -14.56 -18.81 11.81
CA LYS A 102 -13.67 -19.96 11.92
C LYS A 102 -13.45 -20.37 13.37
N ILE A 103 -13.20 -19.40 14.25
CA ILE A 103 -13.01 -19.68 15.69
C ILE A 103 -14.27 -20.34 16.28
N THR A 104 -15.45 -19.83 15.92
CA THR A 104 -16.73 -20.39 16.40
C THR A 104 -16.94 -21.81 15.86
N ALA A 105 -16.77 -22.01 14.55
CA ALA A 105 -16.94 -23.32 13.93
C ALA A 105 -15.96 -24.37 14.49
N ILE A 106 -14.70 -24.00 14.74
CA ILE A 106 -13.73 -24.91 15.39
C ILE A 106 -14.17 -25.28 16.81
N ALA A 107 -14.72 -24.35 17.58
CA ALA A 107 -15.23 -24.64 18.92
C ALA A 107 -16.42 -25.63 18.85
N ASP A 108 -17.33 -25.43 17.90
CA ASP A 108 -18.48 -26.31 17.68
C ASP A 108 -18.07 -27.71 17.21
N ILE A 109 -17.09 -27.81 16.30
CA ILE A 109 -16.45 -29.09 15.90
C ILE A 109 -15.92 -29.83 17.12
N ASN A 110 -15.20 -29.13 18.01
CA ASN A 110 -14.63 -29.74 19.21
C ASN A 110 -15.72 -30.23 20.17
N ASN A 111 -16.81 -29.46 20.33
CA ASN A 111 -17.96 -29.83 21.12
C ASN A 111 -18.70 -31.07 20.55
N LEU A 112 -18.90 -31.11 19.23
CA LEU A 112 -19.50 -32.26 18.54
C LEU A 112 -18.61 -33.50 18.67
N LYS A 113 -17.31 -33.39 18.41
CA LYS A 113 -16.34 -34.48 18.62
C LYS A 113 -16.39 -35.01 20.05
N ALA A 114 -16.54 -34.14 21.05
CA ALA A 114 -16.70 -34.55 22.44
C ALA A 114 -18.04 -35.27 22.70
N LYS A 115 -19.16 -34.81 22.12
CA LYS A 115 -20.47 -35.48 22.20
C LYS A 115 -20.42 -36.87 21.57
N ILE A 116 -19.91 -36.96 20.34
CA ILE A 116 -19.71 -38.22 19.59
C ILE A 116 -18.93 -39.22 20.44
N ARG A 117 -17.78 -38.83 21.01
CA ARG A 117 -16.99 -39.70 21.90
C ARG A 117 -17.77 -40.21 23.10
N ARG A 118 -18.62 -39.37 23.71
CA ARG A 118 -19.47 -39.77 24.85
C ARG A 118 -20.54 -40.76 24.41
N THR A 119 -21.20 -40.52 23.27
CA THR A 119 -22.24 -41.38 22.71
C THR A 119 -21.67 -42.74 22.30
N GLU A 120 -20.52 -42.78 21.61
CA GLU A 120 -19.79 -44.03 21.32
C GLU A 120 -19.49 -44.83 22.59
N SER A 121 -19.03 -44.14 23.63
CA SER A 121 -18.70 -44.77 24.90
C SER A 121 -19.93 -45.37 25.59
N LYS A 122 -21.12 -44.76 25.44
CA LYS A 122 -22.39 -45.32 25.92
C LYS A 122 -22.77 -46.56 25.11
N ILE A 123 -22.75 -46.48 23.78
CA ILE A 123 -23.08 -47.60 22.88
C ILE A 123 -22.20 -48.83 23.17
N LYS A 124 -20.89 -48.63 23.36
CA LYS A 124 -19.92 -49.71 23.65
C LYS A 124 -20.18 -50.42 24.98
N LYS A 125 -20.75 -49.74 25.98
CA LYS A 125 -21.08 -50.33 27.28
C LYS A 125 -22.36 -51.17 27.26
N MET A 126 -23.16 -51.08 26.20
CA MET A 126 -24.45 -51.78 26.09
C MET A 126 -24.33 -53.12 25.37
N ASP A 127 -24.80 -54.19 26.01
CA ASP A 127 -24.82 -55.56 25.45
C ASP A 127 -25.92 -55.71 24.38
N GLY A 128 -27.08 -55.04 24.58
CA GLY A 128 -28.15 -54.94 23.56
C GLY A 128 -29.01 -56.19 23.40
N ARG A 129 -28.84 -57.20 24.26
CA ARG A 129 -29.60 -58.47 24.23
C ARG A 129 -30.97 -58.38 24.91
N LYS A 130 -31.14 -57.48 25.87
CA LYS A 130 -32.46 -57.20 26.47
C LYS A 130 -33.24 -56.27 25.54
N ALA A 131 -34.54 -56.51 25.34
CA ALA A 131 -35.37 -55.76 24.40
C ALA A 131 -35.31 -54.23 24.63
N ASP A 132 -35.38 -53.78 25.89
CA ASP A 132 -35.33 -52.37 26.25
C ASP A 132 -33.95 -51.75 25.99
N GLU A 133 -32.87 -52.48 26.31
CA GLU A 133 -31.49 -52.06 26.02
C GLU A 133 -31.21 -52.06 24.51
N GLY A 134 -31.78 -53.00 23.76
CA GLY A 134 -31.67 -53.05 22.30
C GLY A 134 -32.31 -51.84 21.63
N LYS A 135 -33.49 -51.42 22.09
CA LYS A 135 -34.17 -50.23 21.59
C LYS A 135 -33.38 -48.96 21.91
N PHE A 136 -32.94 -48.79 23.16
CA PHE A 136 -32.14 -47.61 23.56
C PHE A 136 -30.79 -47.56 22.84
N LYS A 137 -30.14 -48.71 22.59
CA LYS A 137 -28.90 -48.77 21.81
C LYS A 137 -29.11 -48.34 20.37
N LYS A 138 -30.26 -48.68 19.78
CA LYS A 138 -30.63 -48.26 18.43
C LYS A 138 -30.86 -46.74 18.36
N GLU A 139 -31.57 -46.17 19.33
CA GLU A 139 -31.77 -44.71 19.44
C GLU A 139 -30.43 -43.97 19.57
N LEU A 140 -29.49 -44.49 20.38
CA LEU A 140 -28.14 -43.92 20.49
C LEU A 140 -27.31 -44.03 19.21
N LEU A 141 -27.50 -45.10 18.43
CA LEU A 141 -26.86 -45.28 17.12
C LEU A 141 -27.38 -44.23 16.12
N GLU A 142 -28.69 -44.00 16.10
CA GLU A 142 -29.32 -42.95 15.29
C GLU A 142 -28.77 -41.56 15.69
N GLU A 143 -28.72 -41.24 17.00
CA GLU A 143 -28.11 -39.99 17.49
C GLU A 143 -26.62 -39.88 17.11
N TYR A 144 -25.87 -40.98 17.17
CA TYR A 144 -24.46 -41.00 16.78
C TYR A 144 -24.25 -40.69 15.29
N ASP A 145 -25.07 -41.28 14.42
CA ASP A 145 -25.02 -41.05 12.98
C ASP A 145 -25.41 -39.60 12.64
N GLU A 146 -26.46 -39.06 13.29
CA GLU A 146 -26.85 -37.65 13.17
C GLU A 146 -25.73 -36.69 13.59
N LEU A 147 -25.09 -36.95 14.74
CA LEU A 147 -23.98 -36.13 15.22
C LEU A 147 -22.76 -36.17 14.27
N LYS A 148 -22.53 -37.31 13.61
CA LYS A 148 -21.49 -37.43 12.60
C LYS A 148 -21.78 -36.61 11.34
N ILE A 149 -23.03 -36.65 10.87
CA ILE A 149 -23.45 -35.83 9.71
C ILE A 149 -23.26 -34.35 10.03
N GLN A 150 -23.72 -33.89 11.21
CA GLN A 150 -23.51 -32.51 11.65
C GLN A 150 -22.03 -32.12 11.73
N LEU A 151 -21.17 -33.07 12.15
CA LEU A 151 -19.74 -32.83 12.21
C LEU A 151 -19.14 -32.66 10.81
N GLU A 152 -19.53 -33.50 9.86
CA GLU A 152 -19.08 -33.45 8.46
C GLU A 152 -19.52 -32.14 7.79
N GLU A 153 -20.79 -31.77 7.92
CA GLU A 153 -21.32 -30.49 7.41
C GLU A 153 -20.54 -29.28 7.96
N LEU A 154 -20.20 -29.31 9.25
CA LEU A 154 -19.45 -28.24 9.88
C LEU A 154 -17.97 -28.23 9.45
N GLU A 155 -17.35 -29.40 9.26
CA GLU A 155 -15.99 -29.52 8.72
C GLU A 155 -15.91 -29.00 7.27
N ASP A 156 -16.91 -29.29 6.44
CA ASP A 156 -17.04 -28.74 5.09
C ASP A 156 -17.17 -27.21 5.11
N SER A 157 -18.02 -26.66 5.99
CA SER A 157 -18.17 -25.21 6.14
C SER A 157 -16.85 -24.51 6.55
N VAL A 158 -16.03 -25.18 7.37
CA VAL A 158 -14.70 -24.67 7.74
C VAL A 158 -13.75 -24.71 6.56
N SER A 159 -13.82 -25.74 5.71
CA SER A 159 -13.05 -25.83 4.48
C SER A 159 -13.38 -24.66 3.52
N GLU A 160 -14.65 -24.34 3.33
CA GLU A 160 -15.08 -23.18 2.54
C GLU A 160 -14.51 -21.87 3.09
N ILE A 161 -14.52 -21.69 4.42
CA ILE A 161 -13.93 -20.51 5.08
C ILE A 161 -12.41 -20.43 4.79
N TYR A 162 -11.70 -21.55 4.71
CA TYR A 162 -10.27 -21.54 4.36
C TYR A 162 -10.03 -21.07 2.92
N GLU A 163 -10.89 -21.48 1.98
CA GLU A 163 -10.82 -21.04 0.58
C GLU A 163 -11.11 -19.54 0.45
N GLU A 164 -12.16 -19.05 1.10
CA GLU A 164 -12.48 -17.62 1.19
C GLU A 164 -11.29 -16.81 1.76
N ASN A 165 -10.68 -17.32 2.84
CA ASN A 165 -9.52 -16.69 3.46
C ASN A 165 -8.28 -16.68 2.56
N SER A 166 -8.07 -17.71 1.74
CA SER A 166 -6.94 -17.76 0.80
C SER A 166 -7.01 -16.61 -0.20
N THR A 167 -8.20 -16.35 -0.75
CA THR A 167 -8.40 -15.24 -1.70
C THR A 167 -8.20 -13.87 -1.03
N SER A 168 -8.74 -13.69 0.17
CA SER A 168 -8.62 -12.43 0.92
C SER A 168 -7.16 -12.17 1.34
N LYS A 169 -6.41 -13.20 1.74
CA LYS A 169 -4.99 -13.06 2.09
C LYS A 169 -4.10 -12.65 0.92
N ARG A 170 -4.45 -13.04 -0.31
CA ARG A 170 -3.73 -12.61 -1.51
C ARG A 170 -3.89 -11.11 -1.75
N ASP A 171 -5.08 -10.58 -1.51
CA ASP A 171 -5.41 -9.18 -1.76
C ASP A 171 -5.02 -8.28 -0.57
N LEU A 172 -4.68 -8.87 0.57
CA LEU A 172 -4.15 -8.19 1.75
C LEU A 172 -2.70 -7.75 1.52
N LEU A 173 -2.47 -6.44 1.49
CA LEU A 173 -1.13 -5.88 1.54
C LEU A 173 -0.49 -6.02 2.91
N TRP A 174 0.82 -6.22 2.91
CA TRP A 174 1.62 -6.22 4.13
C TRP A 174 1.67 -4.80 4.72
N HIS A 175 1.79 -4.66 6.04
CA HIS A 175 1.78 -3.35 6.71
C HIS A 175 2.82 -2.37 6.13
N LYS A 176 4.00 -2.86 5.79
CA LYS A 176 5.05 -2.06 5.14
C LYS A 176 4.58 -1.54 3.78
N ASP A 177 4.08 -2.42 2.94
CA ASP A 177 3.59 -2.09 1.59
C ASP A 177 2.38 -1.15 1.64
N TRP A 178 1.50 -1.33 2.63
CA TRP A 178 0.36 -0.44 2.88
C TRP A 178 0.81 0.99 3.17
N LYS A 179 1.78 1.15 4.08
CA LYS A 179 2.36 2.45 4.43
C LYS A 179 3.07 3.09 3.22
N GLU A 180 3.82 2.30 2.45
CA GLU A 180 4.49 2.77 1.25
C GLU A 180 3.48 3.24 0.19
N ILE A 181 2.41 2.48 -0.04
CA ILE A 181 1.34 2.85 -0.98
C ILE A 181 0.64 4.14 -0.56
N LEU A 182 0.31 4.30 0.73
CA LEU A 182 -0.29 5.53 1.27
C LEU A 182 0.63 6.74 1.06
N SER A 183 1.93 6.57 1.31
CA SER A 183 2.93 7.62 1.10
C SER A 183 3.04 8.00 -0.37
N LEU A 184 3.15 7.01 -1.26
CA LEU A 184 3.22 7.23 -2.71
C LEU A 184 1.98 7.95 -3.24
N ARG A 185 0.79 7.55 -2.78
CA ARG A 185 -0.47 8.23 -3.12
C ARG A 185 -0.44 9.70 -2.73
N ALA A 186 -0.02 9.99 -1.50
CA ALA A 186 0.06 11.36 -0.99
C ALA A 186 1.06 12.20 -1.81
N GLN A 187 2.21 11.63 -2.17
CA GLN A 187 3.23 12.30 -3.00
C GLN A 187 2.70 12.61 -4.41
N ILE A 188 2.04 11.65 -5.06
CA ILE A 188 1.48 11.85 -6.41
C ILE A 188 0.38 12.91 -6.39
N LEU A 189 -0.50 12.88 -5.39
CA LEU A 189 -1.52 13.91 -5.22
C LEU A 189 -0.90 15.29 -5.00
N GLN A 190 0.15 15.38 -4.18
CA GLN A 190 0.88 16.63 -3.99
C GLN A 190 1.48 17.16 -5.30
N ASP A 191 2.14 16.30 -6.09
CA ASP A 191 2.67 16.67 -7.41
C ASP A 191 1.56 17.14 -8.37
N LEU A 192 0.39 16.49 -8.35
CA LEU A 192 -0.78 16.93 -9.12
C LEU A 192 -1.25 18.34 -8.70
N PHE A 193 -1.32 18.62 -7.40
CA PHE A 193 -1.69 19.94 -6.87
C PHE A 193 -0.66 21.00 -7.27
N ASP A 194 0.62 20.74 -7.04
CA ASP A 194 1.71 21.67 -7.34
C ASP A 194 1.73 22.03 -8.83
N ARG A 195 1.52 21.05 -9.73
CA ARG A 195 1.47 21.25 -11.19
C ARG A 195 0.23 22.00 -11.67
N SER A 196 -0.90 21.82 -10.99
CA SER A 196 -2.15 22.52 -11.33
C SER A 196 -2.12 24.01 -10.97
N GLY A 197 -1.00 24.51 -10.43
CA GLY A 197 -0.85 25.89 -9.98
C GLY A 197 -1.50 26.15 -8.63
N TYR A 198 -2.03 25.12 -7.97
CA TYR A 198 -2.44 25.18 -6.58
C TYR A 198 -1.19 25.20 -5.70
N LYS A 199 -0.63 26.39 -5.49
CA LYS A 199 0.19 26.62 -4.30
C LYS A 199 -0.75 26.59 -3.11
N GLU A 200 -0.63 25.53 -2.30
CA GLU A 200 -1.28 25.48 -1.00
C GLU A 200 -0.91 26.78 -0.26
N THR A 201 -1.91 27.62 0.05
CA THR A 201 -1.63 28.82 0.83
C THR A 201 -1.11 28.38 2.19
N LYS A 202 -0.25 29.18 2.84
CA LYS A 202 0.24 28.88 4.20
C LYS A 202 -0.92 28.51 5.15
N ASP A 203 -2.04 29.22 5.02
CA ASP A 203 -3.27 28.95 5.76
C ASP A 203 -3.88 27.56 5.50
N MET A 204 -3.78 27.02 4.28
CA MET A 204 -4.24 25.67 3.95
C MET A 204 -3.27 24.61 4.47
N GLN A 205 -1.96 24.86 4.44
CA GLN A 205 -0.96 23.99 5.08
C GLN A 205 -1.20 23.90 6.59
N ASP A 206 -1.39 25.05 7.25
CA ASP A 206 -1.65 25.14 8.68
C ASP A 206 -2.97 24.42 9.04
N ARG A 207 -4.02 24.55 8.20
CA ARG A 207 -5.28 23.79 8.37
C ARG A 207 -5.12 22.29 8.16
N ARG A 208 -4.31 21.87 7.19
CA ARG A 208 -4.04 20.45 6.92
C ARG A 208 -3.28 19.81 8.09
N VAL A 209 -2.26 20.49 8.61
CA VAL A 209 -1.51 20.06 9.81
C VAL A 209 -2.47 19.95 10.99
N ALA A 210 -3.29 20.97 11.24
CA ALA A 210 -4.27 20.94 12.33
C ALA A 210 -5.31 19.80 12.18
N LEU A 211 -5.74 19.49 10.96
CA LEU A 211 -6.66 18.38 10.69
C LEU A 211 -5.99 17.02 10.91
N LEU A 212 -4.75 16.85 10.47
CA LEU A 212 -3.97 15.64 10.72
C LEU A 212 -3.71 15.44 12.21
N ASP A 213 -3.33 16.49 12.94
CA ASP A 213 -3.15 16.47 14.38
C ASP A 213 -4.45 16.12 15.10
N ALA A 214 -5.59 16.67 14.65
CA ALA A 214 -6.90 16.32 15.21
C ALA A 214 -7.28 14.85 14.94
N GLN A 215 -6.98 14.32 13.75
CA GLN A 215 -7.21 12.91 13.42
C GLN A 215 -6.31 11.97 14.23
N ILE A 216 -5.03 12.32 14.39
CA ILE A 216 -4.08 11.58 15.24
C ILE A 216 -4.58 11.57 16.68
N ASN A 217 -4.94 12.73 17.24
CA ASN A 217 -5.48 12.83 18.60
C ASN A 217 -6.77 11.99 18.76
N LYS A 218 -7.64 11.98 17.75
CA LYS A 218 -8.85 11.16 17.77
C LYS A 218 -8.52 9.66 17.79
N LEU A 219 -7.60 9.21 16.93
CA LEU A 219 -7.14 7.82 16.89
C LEU A 219 -6.46 7.41 18.21
N GLU A 220 -5.67 8.30 18.82
CA GLU A 220 -5.06 8.06 20.13
C GLU A 220 -6.11 7.95 21.24
N LEU A 221 -7.16 8.76 21.18
CA LEU A 221 -8.28 8.70 22.14
C LEU A 221 -9.10 7.43 21.95
N GLU A 222 -9.36 7.01 20.71
CA GLU A 222 -10.02 5.74 20.39
C GLU A 222 -9.17 4.55 20.87
N ALA A 223 -7.86 4.54 20.59
CA ALA A 223 -6.93 3.52 21.08
C ALA A 223 -6.86 3.47 22.63
N LYS A 224 -6.89 4.63 23.30
CA LYS A 224 -6.97 4.70 24.78
C LYS A 224 -8.29 4.19 25.33
N LYS A 225 -9.38 4.30 24.56
CA LYS A 225 -10.71 3.81 24.94
C LYS A 225 -10.80 2.28 24.76
N ASP A 226 -10.30 1.77 23.64
CA ASP A 226 -10.21 0.33 23.35
C ASP A 226 -9.26 -0.41 24.33
N CYS A 227 -8.23 0.28 24.82
CA CYS A 227 -7.35 -0.19 25.89
C CYS A 227 -8.02 -0.30 27.27
N LYS A 228 -9.02 0.55 27.55
CA LYS A 228 -9.80 0.49 28.81
C LYS A 228 -10.95 -0.52 28.73
N ASP A 229 -11.56 -0.69 27.56
CA ASP A 229 -12.74 -1.54 27.39
C ASP A 229 -12.40 -3.00 27.05
N SER A 230 -11.21 -3.28 26.50
CA SER A 230 -10.70 -4.65 26.33
C SER A 230 -9.53 -4.91 27.28
N GLY A 231 -9.67 -5.81 28.25
CA GLY A 231 -8.59 -6.32 29.10
C GLY A 231 -7.44 -7.03 28.34
N PHE A 232 -7.35 -6.83 27.03
CA PHE A 232 -6.37 -7.37 26.10
C PHE A 232 -5.12 -6.47 26.00
N ALA A 233 -5.27 -5.15 26.20
CA ALA A 233 -4.16 -4.20 26.06
C ALA A 233 -3.08 -4.37 27.15
N THR A 234 -3.46 -4.79 28.36
CA THR A 234 -2.49 -5.08 29.45
C THR A 234 -1.59 -6.28 29.12
N ILE A 235 -2.10 -7.28 28.39
CA ILE A 235 -1.35 -8.50 28.04
C ILE A 235 -0.40 -8.25 26.86
N ILE A 236 -0.81 -7.43 25.88
CA ILE A 236 0.07 -7.11 24.74
C ILE A 236 1.20 -6.18 25.18
N MET A 237 0.95 -5.18 26.02
CA MET A 237 2.00 -4.29 26.52
C MET A 237 3.02 -5.03 27.39
N SER A 238 2.61 -5.97 28.27
CA SER A 238 3.57 -6.76 29.05
C SER A 238 4.47 -7.62 28.18
N ASN A 239 3.92 -8.23 27.12
CA ASN A 239 4.70 -9.08 26.22
C ASN A 239 5.63 -8.26 25.31
N VAL A 240 5.25 -7.04 24.93
CA VAL A 240 6.10 -6.13 24.14
C VAL A 240 7.25 -5.59 24.99
N ASP A 241 7.00 -5.23 26.25
CA ASP A 241 8.04 -4.76 27.18
C ASP A 241 9.05 -5.86 27.52
N GLU A 242 8.59 -7.10 27.72
CA GLU A 242 9.46 -8.28 27.92
C GLU A 242 10.33 -8.55 26.68
N MET A 243 9.76 -8.40 25.48
CA MET A 243 10.46 -8.63 24.22
C MET A 243 11.47 -7.52 23.91
N GLN A 244 11.17 -6.27 24.26
CA GLN A 244 12.10 -5.15 24.16
C GLN A 244 13.27 -5.30 25.15
N ALA A 245 13.00 -5.70 26.40
CA ALA A 245 14.04 -5.98 27.39
C ALA A 245 14.97 -7.14 26.97
N TYR A 246 14.43 -8.16 26.30
CA TYR A 246 15.23 -9.24 25.71
C TYR A 246 16.15 -8.75 24.59
N LEU A 247 15.64 -7.87 23.71
CA LEU A 247 16.41 -7.29 22.61
C LEU A 247 17.51 -6.35 23.11
N ASP A 248 17.22 -5.53 24.13
CA ASP A 248 18.19 -4.58 24.70
C ASP A 248 19.32 -5.31 25.43
N LYS A 249 19.01 -6.40 26.14
CA LYS A 249 20.03 -7.27 26.77
C LYS A 249 20.93 -7.96 25.75
N LYS A 250 20.41 -8.24 24.55
CA LYS A 250 21.19 -8.81 23.44
C LYS A 250 22.01 -7.75 22.69
N ALA A 251 21.52 -6.51 22.66
CA ALA A 251 22.20 -5.38 22.03
C ALA A 251 23.36 -4.82 22.89
N GLY A 252 23.29 -4.96 24.22
CA GLY A 252 24.37 -4.54 25.15
C GLY A 252 25.52 -5.54 25.32
N GLY A 253 25.56 -6.62 24.53
CA GLY A 253 26.49 -7.73 24.70
C GLY A 253 27.53 -7.86 23.59
N THR A 254 28.20 -6.78 23.21
CA THR A 254 29.45 -6.87 22.42
C THR A 254 30.42 -5.76 22.80
N ASP A 255 31.64 -6.18 23.15
CA ASP A 255 32.87 -5.44 23.42
C ASP A 255 33.08 -4.88 24.84
N GLU A 256 33.56 -5.75 25.74
CA GLU A 256 34.71 -5.42 26.56
C GLU A 256 35.86 -6.36 26.16
N ARG A 257 36.76 -5.86 25.32
CA ARG A 257 38.17 -6.23 25.38
C ARG A 257 38.82 -5.26 26.35
N ASP A 258 39.38 -5.76 27.44
CA ASP A 258 40.51 -5.10 28.09
C ASP A 258 41.54 -6.14 28.54
N ASP A 259 42.74 -5.97 27.99
CA ASP A 259 43.96 -6.69 28.31
C ASP A 259 44.63 -5.96 29.48
N THR A 260 44.71 -6.57 30.68
CA THR A 260 45.79 -6.25 31.62
C THR A 260 46.22 -7.45 32.47
N GLN A 261 47.43 -7.93 32.17
CA GLN A 261 48.56 -8.17 33.07
C GLN A 261 48.56 -9.30 34.13
N THR A 262 49.43 -10.29 33.84
CA THR A 262 50.63 -10.70 34.63
C THR A 262 50.50 -11.44 35.97
N THR A 263 51.34 -12.49 36.12
CA THR A 263 51.87 -13.17 37.34
C THR A 263 50.86 -13.99 38.16
N ASN A 264 51.02 -15.27 38.47
CA ASN A 264 52.16 -16.20 38.56
C ASN A 264 51.75 -17.61 38.11
#